data_AF-A0A915CDY6-F1
#
_entry.id   AF-A0A915CDY6-F1
#
_cell.length_a   1.000
_cell.length_b   1.000
_cell.length_c   1.000
_cell.angle_alpha   90.00
_cell.angle_beta   90.00
_cell.angle_gamma   90.00
#
_symmetry.space_group_name_H-M   'P 1'
#
loop_
_entity.id
_entity.type
_entity.pdbx_description
1 polymer ?
#
loop_
_entity_poly.entity_id
_entity_poly.type
_entity_poly.pdbx_seq_one_letter_code
_entity_poly.pdbx_strand_id
1 'polypeptide(L)'
;SRHLLNIITFTDSCELTAQEHFCFVQSVVNKTPLEASAFCFLAIGLERLLACLVYSRYERCRLPIFGVFLASLPWLYPLIKMIDLLSLPTQQNVYLAYCSSLTSSAVRIPSLIYIPMPSVIFCAMLCIIVFILSKRRLTLTVTSGIQSLSSRFQLKENIHSCRPLAIASFAYMVTSVTDMSIVLVMSRFLNDDHIEDAKLWQAVVKEFASLSMPVFINIYSSIFIWGHQYFKHRTISLLCFRRFEYGKKKPKIAPPMSVYSHMEIITKIWETERQMISV
;
A
#
# COMPACT_ATOMS: atom_id res chain seq x y z
N SER A 1 5.28 -5.32 20.79
CA SER A 1 6.37 -6.16 21.34
C SER A 1 6.24 -6.40 22.84
N ARG A 2 5.96 -5.39 23.70
CA ARG A 2 5.71 -5.63 25.15
C ARG A 2 4.58 -6.63 25.45
N HIS A 3 3.45 -6.57 24.73
CA HIS A 3 2.35 -7.52 24.93
C HIS A 3 2.72 -8.98 24.60
N LEU A 4 3.47 -9.22 23.53
CA LEU A 4 3.97 -10.57 23.18
C LEU A 4 4.95 -11.11 24.22
N LEU A 5 5.81 -10.25 24.74
CA LEU A 5 6.72 -10.64 25.82
C LEU A 5 5.93 -11.01 27.07
N ASN A 6 4.93 -10.19 27.44
CA ASN A 6 4.05 -10.46 28.59
C ASN A 6 3.23 -11.74 28.41
N ILE A 7 2.82 -12.11 27.19
CA ILE A 7 2.13 -13.40 26.92
C ILE A 7 3.08 -14.60 27.08
N ILE A 8 4.38 -14.43 26.81
CA ILE A 8 5.36 -15.51 26.93
C ILE A 8 5.86 -15.65 28.39
N THR A 9 5.87 -14.55 29.15
CA THR A 9 6.44 -14.50 30.50
C THR A 9 5.39 -14.32 31.61
N PHE A 10 4.09 -14.42 31.32
CA PHE A 10 3.08 -14.21 32.38
C PHE A 10 3.17 -15.32 33.43
N THR A 11 3.04 -14.91 34.68
CA THR A 11 2.95 -15.83 35.83
C THR A 11 1.54 -15.89 36.38
N ASP A 12 0.78 -14.79 36.27
CA ASP A 12 -0.62 -14.71 36.71
C ASP A 12 -1.56 -14.28 35.58
N SER A 13 -2.72 -14.94 35.46
CA SER A 13 -3.73 -14.65 34.42
C SER A 13 -4.31 -13.24 34.52
N CYS A 14 -4.23 -12.61 35.70
CA CYS A 14 -4.71 -11.24 35.94
C CYS A 14 -3.83 -10.16 35.29
N GLU A 15 -2.55 -10.44 35.03
CA GLU A 15 -1.63 -9.47 34.39
C GLU A 15 -1.96 -9.22 32.91
N LEU A 16 -2.72 -10.12 32.29
CA LEU A 16 -3.12 -10.06 30.88
C LEU A 16 -4.44 -9.31 30.66
N THR A 17 -5.13 -8.95 31.74
CA THR A 17 -6.42 -8.24 31.68
C THR A 17 -6.24 -6.77 31.94
N ALA A 18 -6.90 -5.92 31.15
CA ALA A 18 -6.97 -4.49 31.41
C ALA A 18 -8.43 -4.03 31.37
N GLN A 19 -8.65 -2.75 31.66
CA GLN A 19 -9.98 -2.15 31.52
C GLN A 19 -10.44 -2.28 30.06
N GLU A 20 -11.68 -2.76 29.87
CA GLU A 20 -12.27 -2.96 28.54
C GLU A 20 -12.17 -1.71 27.65
N HIS A 21 -12.38 -0.53 28.23
CA HIS A 21 -12.24 0.74 27.54
C HIS A 21 -10.81 0.96 26.99
N PHE A 22 -9.78 0.64 27.76
CA PHE A 22 -8.39 0.75 27.30
C PHE A 22 -8.12 -0.22 26.13
N CYS A 23 -8.57 -1.47 26.25
CA CYS A 23 -8.44 -2.45 25.18
C CYS A 23 -9.15 -1.99 23.89
N PHE A 24 -10.34 -1.42 24.05
CA PHE A 24 -11.13 -0.91 22.94
C PHE A 24 -10.42 0.25 22.22
N VAL A 25 -9.93 1.25 22.95
CA VAL A 25 -9.18 2.37 22.36
C VAL A 25 -7.94 1.87 21.64
N GLN A 26 -7.17 0.96 22.25
CA GLN A 26 -5.97 0.39 21.63
C GLN A 26 -6.29 -0.37 20.33
N SER A 27 -7.34 -1.18 20.33
CA SER A 27 -7.81 -1.90 19.13
C SER A 27 -8.21 -0.93 18.01
N VAL A 28 -8.95 0.14 18.33
CA VAL A 28 -9.33 1.17 17.36
C VAL A 28 -8.09 1.87 16.79
N VAL A 29 -7.16 2.31 17.64
CA VAL A 29 -5.92 2.98 17.22
C VAL A 29 -5.07 2.09 16.31
N ASN A 30 -4.97 0.78 16.60
CA ASN A 30 -4.22 -0.16 15.77
C ASN A 30 -4.91 -0.45 14.43
N LYS A 31 -6.24 -0.46 14.41
CA LYS A 31 -7.04 -0.75 13.21
C LYS A 31 -7.13 0.44 12.24
N THR A 32 -7.14 1.67 12.75
CA THR A 32 -7.31 2.89 11.94
C THR A 32 -6.28 3.03 10.80
N PRO A 33 -4.95 2.87 11.03
CA PRO A 33 -3.95 2.93 9.96
C PRO A 33 -4.16 1.88 8.88
N LEU A 34 -4.69 0.71 9.25
CA LEU A 34 -4.97 -0.38 8.32
C LEU A 34 -6.11 -0.01 7.37
N GLU A 35 -7.24 0.45 7.93
CA GLU A 35 -8.38 0.93 7.14
C GLU A 35 -7.94 2.10 6.24
N ALA A 36 -7.18 3.05 6.78
CA ALA A 36 -6.62 4.16 6.00
C ALA A 36 -5.71 3.68 4.85
N SER A 37 -4.88 2.65 5.06
CA SER A 37 -4.01 2.12 4.02
C SER A 37 -4.78 1.55 2.81
N ALA A 38 -5.91 0.89 3.05
CA ALA A 38 -6.78 0.38 1.99
C ALA A 38 -7.36 1.52 1.15
N PHE A 39 -7.85 2.58 1.80
CA PHE A 39 -8.34 3.77 1.11
C PHE A 39 -7.22 4.53 0.36
N CYS A 40 -6.00 4.56 0.91
CA CYS A 40 -4.83 5.11 0.23
C CYS A 40 -4.52 4.35 -1.06
N PHE A 41 -4.48 3.01 -1.01
CA PHE A 41 -4.26 2.22 -2.23
C PHE A 41 -5.36 2.45 -3.27
N LEU A 42 -6.62 2.58 -2.82
CA LEU A 42 -7.75 2.86 -3.71
C LEU A 42 -7.60 4.23 -4.38
N ALA A 43 -7.30 5.26 -3.60
CA ALA A 43 -7.09 6.62 -4.09
C ALA A 43 -5.93 6.69 -5.09
N ILE A 44 -4.80 6.02 -4.78
CA ILE A 44 -3.66 5.94 -5.71
C ILE A 44 -4.04 5.15 -6.97
N GLY A 45 -4.75 4.02 -6.83
CA GLY A 45 -5.21 3.23 -7.97
C GLY A 45 -6.12 4.03 -8.91
N LEU A 46 -7.04 4.81 -8.36
CA LEU A 46 -7.93 5.70 -9.13
C LEU A 46 -7.16 6.85 -9.79
N GLU A 47 -6.24 7.48 -9.07
CA GLU A 47 -5.37 8.53 -9.61
C GLU A 47 -4.56 8.01 -10.81
N ARG A 48 -3.97 6.81 -10.67
CA ARG A 48 -3.23 6.18 -11.76
C ARG A 48 -4.13 5.75 -12.91
N LEU A 49 -5.33 5.25 -12.64
CA LEU A 49 -6.30 4.95 -13.70
C LEU A 49 -6.67 6.21 -14.49
N LEU A 50 -6.94 7.32 -13.82
CA LEU A 50 -7.25 8.61 -14.45
C LEU A 50 -6.06 9.13 -15.28
N ALA A 51 -4.85 9.09 -14.72
CA ALA A 51 -3.62 9.47 -15.42
C ALA A 51 -3.39 8.58 -16.66
N CYS A 52 -3.69 7.28 -16.55
CA CYS A 52 -3.59 6.33 -17.65
C CYS A 52 -4.65 6.56 -18.73
N LEU A 53 -5.88 6.93 -18.40
CA LEU A 53 -6.96 7.14 -19.38
C LEU A 53 -6.82 8.51 -20.07
N VAL A 54 -6.62 9.57 -19.29
CA VAL A 54 -6.73 10.97 -19.72
C VAL A 54 -5.39 11.71 -19.61
N TYR A 55 -4.30 11.08 -20.05
CA TYR A 55 -2.93 11.61 -19.88
C TYR A 55 -2.76 13.07 -20.35
N SER A 56 -3.34 13.44 -21.49
CA SER A 56 -3.18 14.76 -22.09
C SER A 56 -3.79 15.88 -21.27
N ARG A 57 -4.94 15.63 -20.62
CA ARG A 57 -5.56 16.59 -19.69
C ARG A 57 -4.90 16.52 -18.32
N TYR A 58 -4.53 15.32 -17.87
CA TYR A 58 -3.86 15.12 -16.58
C TYR A 58 -2.55 15.91 -16.50
N GLU A 59 -1.76 15.94 -17.58
CA GLU A 59 -0.53 16.73 -17.66
C GLU A 59 -0.80 18.24 -17.53
N ARG A 60 -1.82 18.74 -18.23
CA ARG A 60 -2.17 20.18 -18.22
C ARG A 60 -2.80 20.62 -16.89
N CYS A 61 -3.52 19.72 -16.22
CA CYS A 61 -4.24 20.00 -14.98
C CYS A 61 -3.56 19.44 -13.74
N ARG A 62 -2.25 19.12 -13.79
CA ARG A 62 -1.53 18.58 -12.63
C ARG A 62 -1.41 19.64 -11.52
N LEU A 63 -2.44 19.75 -10.71
CA LEU A 63 -2.48 20.64 -9.56
C LEU A 63 -1.93 19.89 -8.35
N PRO A 64 -0.82 20.33 -7.74
CA PRO A 64 -0.27 19.69 -6.54
C PRO A 64 -1.30 19.62 -5.40
N ILE A 65 -2.24 20.57 -5.35
CA ILE A 65 -3.36 20.61 -4.40
C ILE A 65 -4.24 19.35 -4.50
N PHE A 66 -4.45 18.82 -5.71
CA PHE A 66 -5.23 17.60 -5.90
C PHE A 66 -4.56 16.38 -5.25
N GLY A 67 -3.23 16.31 -5.30
CA GLY A 67 -2.46 15.27 -4.63
C GLY A 67 -2.59 15.34 -3.10
N VAL A 68 -2.53 16.55 -2.52
CA VAL A 68 -2.74 16.75 -1.09
C VAL A 68 -4.16 16.33 -0.68
N PHE A 69 -5.16 16.73 -1.46
CA PHE A 69 -6.55 16.35 -1.22
C PHE A 69 -6.74 14.82 -1.24
N LEU A 70 -6.22 14.15 -2.28
CA LEU A 70 -6.25 12.69 -2.40
C LEU A 70 -5.50 11.98 -1.26
N ALA A 71 -4.46 12.59 -0.70
CA ALA A 71 -3.74 12.04 0.45
C ALA A 71 -4.51 12.22 1.77
N SER A 72 -5.25 13.31 1.94
CA SER A 72 -6.05 13.59 3.14
C SER A 72 -7.37 12.81 3.21
N LEU A 73 -8.04 12.60 2.07
CA LEU A 73 -9.38 12.01 2.01
C LEU A 73 -9.45 10.58 2.59
N PRO A 74 -8.47 9.68 2.36
CA PRO A 74 -8.41 8.36 2.99
C PRO A 74 -8.45 8.35 4.52
N TRP A 75 -8.03 9.44 5.16
CA TRP A 75 -7.99 9.54 6.62
C TRP A 75 -9.30 10.04 7.23
N LEU A 76 -10.15 10.74 6.46
CA LEU A 76 -11.37 11.33 6.99
C LEU A 76 -12.31 10.27 7.58
N TYR A 77 -12.58 9.19 6.84
CA TYR A 77 -13.50 8.14 7.30
C TYR A 77 -12.99 7.40 8.56
N PRO A 78 -11.73 6.89 8.60
CA PRO A 78 -11.19 6.28 9.81
C PRO A 78 -11.13 7.24 11.01
N LEU A 79 -10.83 8.53 10.79
CA LEU A 79 -10.80 9.52 11.86
C LEU A 79 -12.18 9.83 12.43
N ILE A 80 -13.20 10.03 11.59
CA ILE A 80 -14.58 10.24 12.04
C ILE A 80 -15.04 9.05 12.87
N LYS A 81 -14.83 7.83 12.36
CA LYS A 81 -15.15 6.59 13.08
C LYS A 81 -14.41 6.50 14.41
N MET A 82 -13.14 6.88 14.46
CA MET A 82 -12.38 6.91 15.70
C MET A 82 -12.96 7.92 16.71
N ILE A 83 -13.33 9.13 16.26
CA ILE A 83 -13.94 10.16 17.10
C ILE A 83 -15.31 9.71 17.64
N ASP A 84 -16.16 9.14 16.79
CA ASP A 84 -17.47 8.62 17.18
C ASP A 84 -17.34 7.54 18.25
N LEU A 85 -16.36 6.63 18.08
CA LEU A 85 -16.09 5.56 19.02
C LEU A 85 -15.51 6.06 20.34
N LEU A 86 -14.70 7.13 20.33
CA LEU A 86 -14.16 7.76 21.53
C LEU A 86 -15.17 8.64 22.27
N SER A 87 -16.22 9.10 21.58
CA SER A 87 -17.27 9.96 22.14
C SER A 87 -18.38 9.18 22.85
N LEU A 88 -18.37 7.85 22.75
CA LEU A 88 -19.32 7.00 23.47
C LEU A 88 -19.10 7.14 24.98
N PRO A 89 -20.16 7.36 25.78
CA PRO A 89 -20.02 7.48 27.23
C PRO A 89 -19.41 6.19 27.80
N THR A 90 -18.38 6.35 28.63
CA THR A 90 -17.76 5.26 29.37
C THR A 90 -18.83 4.60 30.23
N GLN A 91 -19.21 3.37 29.90
CA GLN A 91 -20.10 2.59 30.77
C GLN A 91 -19.41 2.42 32.12
N GLN A 92 -20.11 2.75 33.22
CA GLN A 92 -19.58 2.73 34.59
C GLN A 92 -19.26 1.31 35.12
N ASN A 93 -19.60 0.26 34.36
CA ASN A 93 -19.30 -1.10 34.76
C ASN A 93 -17.87 -1.45 34.35
N VAL A 94 -16.99 -1.59 35.34
CA VAL A 94 -15.59 -1.96 35.15
C VAL A 94 -15.51 -3.46 34.88
N TYR A 95 -15.55 -3.86 33.60
CA TYR A 95 -15.22 -5.21 33.19
C TYR A 95 -13.73 -5.29 32.83
N LEU A 96 -13.08 -6.34 33.32
CA LEU A 96 -11.73 -6.72 32.90
C LEU A 96 -11.85 -7.53 31.62
N ALA A 97 -11.22 -7.05 30.55
CA ALA A 97 -11.21 -7.71 29.25
C ALA A 97 -9.78 -8.07 28.84
N TYR A 98 -9.66 -9.14 28.06
CA TYR A 98 -8.41 -9.47 27.39
C TYR A 98 -8.19 -8.49 26.24
N CYS A 99 -7.14 -7.67 26.34
CA CYS A 99 -6.76 -6.74 25.28
C CYS A 99 -6.06 -7.50 24.16
N SER A 100 -6.80 -7.96 23.16
CA SER A 100 -6.16 -8.32 21.89
C SER A 100 -5.92 -7.07 21.05
N SER A 101 -4.77 -7.02 20.40
CA SER A 101 -4.31 -5.81 19.71
C SER A 101 -5.16 -5.42 18.48
N LEU A 102 -5.98 -6.34 17.94
CA LEU A 102 -6.86 -6.09 16.79
C LEU A 102 -8.36 -6.04 17.12
N THR A 103 -8.83 -6.77 18.14
CA THR A 103 -10.26 -6.89 18.44
C THR A 103 -10.48 -7.01 19.94
N SER A 104 -11.07 -5.98 20.57
CA SER A 104 -11.44 -6.02 21.99
C SER A 104 -12.79 -6.70 22.24
N SER A 105 -13.70 -6.70 21.25
CA SER A 105 -15.03 -7.28 21.36
C SER A 105 -15.19 -8.57 20.54
N ALA A 106 -16.22 -9.36 20.83
CA ALA A 106 -16.68 -10.44 19.95
C ALA A 106 -16.89 -9.85 18.54
N VAL A 107 -16.17 -10.41 17.56
CA VAL A 107 -16.15 -9.89 16.20
C VAL A 107 -17.54 -10.09 15.61
N ARG A 108 -18.26 -9.00 15.31
CA ARG A 108 -19.48 -9.07 14.51
C ARG A 108 -19.09 -9.41 13.07
N ILE A 109 -19.00 -10.71 12.79
CA ILE A 109 -18.68 -11.32 11.49
C ILE A 109 -19.29 -10.55 10.29
N PRO A 110 -20.58 -10.18 10.27
CA PRO A 110 -21.15 -9.48 9.12
C PRO A 110 -20.46 -8.13 8.84
N SER A 111 -20.14 -7.34 9.86
CA SER A 111 -19.50 -6.02 9.66
C SER A 111 -18.11 -6.11 9.03
N LEU A 112 -17.43 -7.24 9.22
CA LEU A 112 -16.09 -7.51 8.72
C LEU A 112 -16.11 -8.06 7.29
N ILE A 113 -17.14 -8.83 6.93
CA ILE A 113 -17.24 -9.43 5.59
C ILE A 113 -17.76 -8.43 4.56
N TYR A 114 -18.73 -7.58 4.91
CA TYR A 114 -19.43 -6.79 3.89
C TYR A 114 -18.67 -5.56 3.36
N ILE A 115 -17.81 -4.94 4.17
CA ILE A 115 -17.20 -3.65 3.83
C ILE A 115 -15.70 -3.78 3.52
N PRO A 116 -14.83 -4.17 4.48
CA PRO A 116 -13.38 -4.11 4.25
C PRO A 116 -12.93 -5.15 3.23
N MET A 117 -13.47 -6.37 3.27
CA MET A 117 -13.06 -7.45 2.38
C MET A 117 -13.25 -7.13 0.88
N PRO A 118 -14.47 -6.77 0.43
CA PRO A 118 -14.67 -6.38 -0.97
C PRO A 118 -13.82 -5.18 -1.37
N SER A 119 -13.60 -4.22 -0.46
CA SER A 119 -12.79 -3.03 -0.74
C SER A 119 -11.32 -3.37 -1.02
N VAL A 120 -10.74 -4.29 -0.25
CA VAL A 120 -9.34 -4.73 -0.41
C VAL A 120 -9.18 -5.50 -1.72
N ILE A 121 -10.11 -6.42 -2.01
CA ILE A 121 -10.12 -7.20 -3.26
C ILE A 121 -10.27 -6.26 -4.45
N PHE A 122 -11.25 -5.35 -4.40
CA PHE A 122 -11.48 -4.36 -5.45
C PHE A 122 -10.23 -3.50 -5.69
N CYS A 123 -9.57 -3.06 -4.62
CA CYS A 123 -8.36 -2.27 -4.72
C CYS A 123 -7.21 -3.04 -5.39
N ALA A 124 -6.97 -4.29 -5.01
CA ALA A 124 -5.94 -5.11 -5.64
C ALA A 124 -6.23 -5.34 -7.13
N MET A 125 -7.49 -5.63 -7.47
CA MET A 125 -7.93 -5.78 -8.86
C MET A 125 -7.73 -4.48 -9.65
N LEU A 126 -8.08 -3.33 -9.09
CA LEU A 126 -7.87 -2.03 -9.71
C LEU A 126 -6.38 -1.78 -10.00
N CYS A 127 -5.49 -2.01 -9.04
CA CYS A 127 -4.04 -1.85 -9.23
C CYS A 127 -3.49 -2.79 -10.32
N ILE A 128 -3.96 -4.04 -10.38
CA ILE A 128 -3.59 -5.00 -11.42
C ILE A 128 -4.09 -4.55 -12.80
N ILE A 129 -5.35 -4.12 -12.89
CA ILE A 129 -5.94 -3.61 -14.14
C ILE A 129 -5.15 -2.40 -14.63
N VAL A 130 -4.86 -1.44 -13.76
CA VAL A 130 -4.05 -0.26 -14.10
C VAL A 130 -2.67 -0.68 -14.60
N PHE A 131 -2.02 -1.65 -13.97
CA PHE A 131 -0.73 -2.17 -14.42
C PHE A 131 -0.81 -2.79 -15.83
N ILE A 132 -1.81 -3.64 -16.07
CA ILE A 132 -2.03 -4.28 -17.38
C ILE A 132 -2.33 -3.24 -18.46
N LEU A 133 -3.23 -2.30 -18.19
CA LEU A 133 -3.60 -1.22 -19.12
C LEU A 133 -2.40 -0.33 -19.44
N SER A 134 -1.62 0.04 -18.43
CA SER A 134 -0.39 0.83 -18.61
C SER A 134 0.59 0.11 -19.52
N LYS A 135 0.84 -1.18 -19.26
CA LYS A 135 1.75 -2.01 -20.06
C LYS A 135 1.27 -2.14 -21.51
N ARG A 136 -0.01 -2.48 -21.71
CA ARG A 136 -0.61 -2.60 -23.06
C ARG A 136 -0.52 -1.28 -23.83
N ARG A 137 -0.85 -0.17 -23.19
CA ARG A 137 -0.79 1.16 -23.80
C ARG A 137 0.63 1.51 -24.21
N LEU A 138 1.64 1.19 -23.37
CA LEU A 138 3.04 1.43 -23.72
C LEU A 138 3.45 0.65 -24.97
N THR A 139 3.09 -0.63 -25.06
CA THR A 139 3.37 -1.45 -26.24
C THR A 139 2.76 -0.83 -27.50
N LEU A 140 1.48 -0.44 -27.46
CA LEU A 140 0.80 0.19 -28.61
C LEU A 140 1.44 1.52 -29.01
N THR A 141 1.83 2.35 -28.03
CA THR A 141 2.50 3.63 -28.27
C THR A 141 3.88 3.47 -28.90
N VAL A 142 4.63 2.42 -28.52
CA VAL A 142 5.93 2.12 -29.12
C VAL A 142 5.76 1.69 -30.58
N THR A 143 4.80 0.80 -30.86
CA THR A 143 4.53 0.30 -32.22
C THR A 143 3.98 1.38 -33.16
N SER A 144 3.13 2.29 -32.67
CA SER A 144 2.47 3.28 -33.51
C SER A 144 3.35 4.46 -33.94
N GLY A 145 4.54 4.66 -33.37
CA GLY A 145 5.49 5.71 -33.82
C GLY A 145 5.06 7.18 -33.65
N ILE A 146 3.77 7.48 -33.42
CA ILE A 146 3.15 8.80 -33.65
C ILE A 146 3.08 9.70 -32.39
N GLN A 147 3.42 9.20 -31.19
CA GLN A 147 3.23 9.97 -29.95
C GLN A 147 4.47 10.77 -29.49
N SER A 148 4.20 11.91 -28.84
CA SER A 148 5.22 12.80 -28.27
C SER A 148 6.13 12.08 -27.28
N LEU A 149 7.43 12.40 -27.30
CA LEU A 149 8.43 11.83 -26.39
C LEU A 149 8.03 11.97 -24.91
N SER A 150 7.41 13.09 -24.52
CA SER A 150 6.92 13.33 -23.15
C SER A 150 5.95 12.23 -22.68
N SER A 151 4.97 11.89 -23.52
CA SER A 151 3.96 10.88 -23.18
C SER A 151 4.57 9.49 -22.95
N ARG A 152 5.61 9.13 -23.71
CA ARG A 152 6.35 7.87 -23.58
C ARG A 152 7.13 7.81 -22.27
N PHE A 153 7.79 8.91 -21.88
CA PHE A 153 8.51 8.99 -20.61
C PHE A 153 7.57 8.88 -19.41
N GLN A 154 6.47 9.64 -19.41
CA GLN A 154 5.48 9.58 -18.33
C GLN A 154 4.84 8.20 -18.20
N LEU A 155 4.50 7.55 -19.32
CA LEU A 155 3.91 6.21 -19.28
C LEU A 155 4.91 5.16 -18.76
N LYS A 156 6.20 5.28 -19.13
CA LYS A 156 7.27 4.41 -18.61
C LYS A 156 7.47 4.61 -17.11
N GLU A 157 7.46 5.87 -16.65
CA GLU A 157 7.53 6.20 -15.23
C GLU A 157 6.32 5.66 -14.45
N ASN A 158 5.12 5.83 -15.01
CA ASN A 158 3.89 5.28 -14.43
C ASN A 158 3.95 3.75 -14.31
N ILE A 159 4.43 3.02 -15.31
CA ILE A 159 4.60 1.56 -15.22
C ILE A 159 5.61 1.18 -14.13
N HIS A 160 6.73 1.90 -14.07
CA HIS A 160 7.75 1.65 -13.06
C HIS A 160 7.22 1.92 -11.64
N SER A 161 6.40 2.95 -11.45
CA SER A 161 5.75 3.27 -10.18
C SER A 161 4.58 2.34 -9.84
N CYS A 162 3.81 1.88 -10.83
CA CYS A 162 2.66 0.99 -10.62
C CYS A 162 3.08 -0.45 -10.28
N ARG A 163 4.25 -0.91 -10.73
CA ARG A 163 4.74 -2.26 -10.41
C ARG A 163 4.86 -2.53 -8.89
N PRO A 164 5.61 -1.73 -8.10
CA PRO A 164 5.70 -1.97 -6.66
C PRO A 164 4.35 -1.77 -5.96
N LEU A 165 3.52 -0.83 -6.45
CA LEU A 165 2.17 -0.62 -5.94
C LEU A 165 1.29 -1.86 -6.11
N ALA A 166 1.29 -2.48 -7.29
CA ALA A 166 0.51 -3.68 -7.57
C ALA A 166 1.00 -4.89 -6.76
N ILE A 167 2.31 -5.03 -6.56
CA ILE A 167 2.89 -6.08 -5.69
C ILE A 167 2.46 -5.84 -4.23
N ALA A 168 2.54 -4.59 -3.76
CA ALA A 168 2.15 -4.22 -2.41
C ALA A 168 0.65 -4.42 -2.17
N SER A 169 -0.21 -4.00 -3.10
CA SER A 169 -1.67 -4.21 -3.01
C SER A 169 -2.04 -5.68 -3.04
N PHE A 170 -1.33 -6.49 -3.84
CA PHE A 170 -1.53 -7.94 -3.87
C PHE A 170 -1.09 -8.60 -2.57
N ALA A 171 0.09 -8.26 -2.04
CA ALA A 171 0.55 -8.74 -0.73
C ALA A 171 -0.42 -8.34 0.40
N TYR A 172 -0.96 -7.12 0.32
CA TYR A 172 -1.99 -6.63 1.25
C TYR A 172 -3.28 -7.44 1.18
N MET A 173 -3.74 -7.74 -0.03
CA MET A 173 -4.91 -8.59 -0.24
C MET A 173 -4.68 -9.99 0.31
N VAL A 174 -3.54 -10.61 0.03
CA VAL A 174 -3.22 -11.96 0.52
C VAL A 174 -3.21 -11.98 2.06
N THR A 175 -2.47 -11.05 2.69
CA THR A 175 -2.41 -10.97 4.16
C THR A 175 -3.77 -10.73 4.78
N SER A 176 -4.53 -9.73 4.29
CA SER A 176 -5.88 -9.45 4.79
C SER A 176 -6.84 -10.62 4.57
N VAL A 177 -6.77 -11.33 3.43
CA VAL A 177 -7.62 -12.50 3.17
C VAL A 177 -7.27 -13.65 4.09
N THR A 178 -5.99 -13.91 4.31
CA THR A 178 -5.51 -14.95 5.21
C THR A 178 -5.96 -14.67 6.64
N ASP A 179 -5.79 -13.44 7.14
CA ASP A 179 -6.18 -13.07 8.51
C ASP A 179 -7.68 -13.25 8.73
N MET A 180 -8.50 -12.77 7.80
CA MET A 180 -9.94 -12.94 7.90
C MET A 180 -10.35 -14.40 7.79
N SER A 181 -9.72 -15.18 6.92
CA SER A 181 -10.00 -16.61 6.77
C SER A 181 -9.70 -17.34 8.07
N ILE A 182 -8.57 -17.03 8.71
CA ILE A 182 -8.20 -17.58 10.03
C ILE A 182 -9.25 -17.20 11.08
N VAL A 183 -9.64 -15.93 11.16
CA VAL A 183 -10.66 -15.46 12.11
C VAL A 183 -12.01 -16.13 11.87
N LEU A 184 -12.43 -16.28 10.62
CA LEU A 184 -13.71 -16.90 10.26
C LEU A 184 -13.73 -18.39 10.57
N VAL A 185 -12.68 -19.12 10.18
CA VAL A 185 -12.52 -20.55 10.48
C VAL A 185 -12.57 -20.75 11.99
N MET A 186 -11.79 -20.00 12.75
CA MET A 186 -11.80 -20.11 14.22
C MET A 186 -13.14 -19.73 14.83
N SER A 187 -13.78 -18.67 14.35
CA SER A 187 -15.10 -18.27 14.85
C SER A 187 -16.18 -19.33 14.62
N ARG A 188 -16.02 -20.22 13.63
CA ARG A 188 -16.94 -21.33 13.38
C ARG A 188 -16.58 -22.57 14.19
N PHE A 189 -15.30 -22.95 14.21
CA PHE A 189 -14.84 -24.14 14.92
C PHE A 189 -14.90 -23.99 16.45
N LEU A 190 -14.65 -22.81 16.98
CA LEU A 190 -14.61 -22.55 18.43
C LEU A 190 -15.96 -22.14 19.02
N ASN A 191 -17.01 -22.07 18.19
CA ASN A 191 -18.38 -21.85 18.64
C ASN A 191 -19.11 -23.15 18.97
N ASP A 192 -18.41 -24.29 18.85
CA ASP A 192 -18.87 -25.60 19.26
C ASP A 192 -18.54 -25.77 20.75
N ASP A 193 -19.56 -25.81 21.61
CA ASP A 193 -19.45 -25.74 23.09
C ASP A 193 -18.70 -26.95 23.72
N HIS A 194 -18.24 -27.91 22.92
CA HIS A 194 -17.62 -29.15 23.37
C HIS A 194 -16.10 -29.08 23.61
N ILE A 195 -15.45 -27.95 23.37
CA ILE A 195 -13.99 -27.81 23.51
C ILE A 195 -13.67 -26.94 24.73
N GLU A 196 -13.25 -27.56 25.84
CA GLU A 196 -12.88 -26.87 27.09
C GLU A 196 -11.77 -25.81 26.90
N ASP A 197 -10.89 -26.00 25.91
CA ASP A 197 -9.79 -25.08 25.57
C ASP A 197 -10.11 -24.04 24.48
N ALA A 198 -11.35 -23.95 24.03
CA ALA A 198 -11.72 -23.11 22.87
C ALA A 198 -11.34 -21.63 23.07
N LYS A 199 -11.49 -21.12 24.30
CA LYS A 199 -11.19 -19.72 24.64
C LYS A 199 -9.69 -19.42 24.59
N LEU A 200 -8.84 -20.36 25.02
CA LEU A 200 -7.39 -20.23 24.96
C LEU A 200 -6.92 -20.17 23.50
N TRP A 201 -7.39 -21.10 22.67
CA TRP A 201 -7.07 -21.12 21.24
C TRP A 201 -7.57 -19.88 20.50
N GLN A 202 -8.74 -19.35 20.89
CA GLN A 202 -9.23 -18.10 20.33
C GLN A 202 -8.30 -16.92 20.64
N ALA A 203 -7.74 -16.87 21.86
CA ALA A 203 -6.79 -15.82 22.25
C ALA A 203 -5.48 -15.94 21.46
N VAL A 204 -4.88 -17.14 21.41
CA VAL A 204 -3.63 -17.39 20.67
C VAL A 204 -3.75 -17.02 19.19
N VAL A 205 -4.86 -17.42 18.55
CA VAL A 205 -5.05 -17.15 17.13
C VAL A 205 -5.30 -15.66 16.86
N LYS A 206 -6.03 -14.96 17.74
CA LYS A 206 -6.20 -13.50 17.61
C LYS A 206 -4.84 -12.78 17.69
N GLU A 207 -3.95 -13.22 18.57
CA GLU A 207 -2.61 -12.66 18.67
C GLU A 207 -1.76 -13.00 17.44
N PHE A 208 -1.85 -14.20 16.90
CA PHE A 208 -1.17 -14.56 15.65
C PHE A 208 -1.69 -13.75 14.45
N ALA A 209 -3.00 -13.57 14.34
CA ALA A 209 -3.61 -12.70 13.34
C ALA A 209 -3.19 -11.24 13.52
N SER A 210 -2.81 -10.82 14.74
CA SER A 210 -2.29 -9.47 14.96
C SER A 210 -0.85 -9.26 14.55
N LEU A 211 -0.06 -10.33 14.49
CA LEU A 211 1.32 -10.29 14.00
C LEU A 211 1.40 -10.06 12.49
N SER A 212 0.36 -10.39 11.74
CA SER A 212 0.31 -10.16 10.30
C SER A 212 0.53 -8.70 9.93
N MET A 213 0.04 -7.76 10.75
CA MET A 213 0.09 -6.33 10.47
C MET A 213 1.50 -5.74 10.58
N PRO A 214 2.24 -5.92 11.69
CA PRO A 214 3.66 -5.57 11.75
C PRO A 214 4.48 -6.23 10.64
N VAL A 215 4.22 -7.51 10.35
CA VAL A 215 4.90 -8.23 9.27
C VAL A 215 4.62 -7.57 7.92
N PHE A 216 3.36 -7.25 7.63
CA PHE A 216 2.96 -6.56 6.42
C PHE A 216 3.62 -5.17 6.30
N ILE A 217 3.67 -4.36 7.36
CA ILE A 217 4.31 -3.03 7.34
C ILE A 217 5.80 -3.14 6.98
N ASN A 218 6.50 -4.15 7.49
CA ASN A 218 7.91 -4.39 7.17
C ASN A 218 8.10 -4.87 5.73
N ILE A 219 7.25 -5.79 5.27
CA ILE A 219 7.25 -6.27 3.87
C ILE A 219 6.95 -5.11 2.91
N TYR A 220 5.94 -4.31 3.22
CA TYR A 220 5.53 -3.13 2.44
C TYR A 220 6.69 -2.15 2.29
N SER A 221 7.34 -1.80 3.39
CA SER A 221 8.50 -0.91 3.38
C SER A 221 9.63 -1.47 2.52
N SER A 222 9.89 -2.77 2.61
CA SER A 222 10.87 -3.46 1.77
C SER A 222 10.50 -3.40 0.28
N ILE A 223 9.25 -3.66 -0.08
CA ILE A 223 8.77 -3.58 -1.48
C ILE A 223 9.04 -2.19 -2.07
N PHE A 224 8.79 -1.12 -1.33
CA PHE A 224 9.03 0.25 -1.82
C PHE A 224 10.51 0.61 -1.91
N ILE A 225 11.32 0.23 -0.90
CA ILE A 225 12.76 0.46 -0.90
C ILE A 225 13.41 -0.25 -2.09
N TRP A 226 13.09 -1.52 -2.32
CA TRP A 226 13.70 -2.33 -3.36
C TRP A 226 13.05 -2.14 -4.75
N GLY A 227 11.78 -1.74 -4.79
CA GLY A 227 11.01 -1.56 -6.02
C GLY A 227 11.41 -0.35 -6.84
N HIS A 228 12.06 0.66 -6.25
CA HIS A 228 12.48 1.87 -6.95
C HIS A 228 13.98 2.14 -6.79
N GLN A 229 14.71 2.26 -7.91
CA GLN A 229 16.17 2.49 -7.90
C GLN A 229 16.58 3.72 -7.06
N TYR A 230 15.81 4.81 -7.15
CA TYR A 230 16.03 6.02 -6.34
C TYR A 230 15.96 5.73 -4.84
N PHE A 231 14.89 5.06 -4.37
CA PHE A 231 14.72 4.75 -2.94
C PHE A 231 15.76 3.73 -2.47
N LYS A 232 16.04 2.71 -3.28
CA LYS A 232 17.10 1.72 -3.01
C LYS A 232 18.43 2.41 -2.77
N HIS A 233 18.87 3.25 -3.71
CA HIS A 233 20.16 3.94 -3.61
C HIS A 233 20.20 4.90 -2.42
N ARG A 234 19.13 5.67 -2.19
CA ARG A 234 19.06 6.61 -1.06
C ARG A 234 19.10 5.88 0.29
N THR A 235 18.39 4.77 0.42
CA THR A 235 18.37 3.95 1.64
C THR A 235 19.73 3.30 1.90
N ILE A 236 20.38 2.74 0.87
CA ILE A 236 21.74 2.20 0.98
C ILE A 236 22.74 3.29 1.38
N SER A 237 22.63 4.49 0.80
CA SER A 237 23.50 5.61 1.15
C SER A 237 23.33 6.05 2.61
N LEU A 238 22.11 6.06 3.13
CA LEU A 238 21.83 6.38 4.53
C LEU A 238 22.35 5.29 5.48
N LEU A 239 22.11 4.02 5.17
CA LEU A 239 22.51 2.89 6.02
C LEU A 239 24.01 2.65 6.03
N CYS A 240 24.69 2.83 4.90
CA CYS A 240 26.13 2.58 4.80
C CYS A 240 26.99 3.76 5.25
N PHE A 241 26.42 4.86 5.78
CA PHE A 241 27.10 6.11 6.18
C PHE A 241 28.11 6.66 5.16
N ARG A 242 28.07 6.18 3.92
CA ARG A 242 28.86 6.73 2.83
C ARG A 242 28.11 7.97 2.39
N ARG A 243 28.66 9.14 2.72
CA ARG A 243 28.53 10.35 1.90
C ARG A 243 29.01 9.98 0.50
N PHE A 244 28.15 9.32 -0.28
CA PHE A 244 28.30 9.32 -1.71
C PHE A 244 28.04 10.75 -2.11
N GLU A 245 29.11 11.52 -2.30
CA GLU A 245 29.07 12.78 -3.02
C GLU A 245 28.39 12.50 -4.35
N TYR A 246 27.10 12.83 -4.41
CA TYR A 246 26.37 12.88 -5.66
C TYR A 246 26.82 14.16 -6.36
N GLY A 247 28.01 14.11 -6.94
CA GLY A 247 28.66 15.26 -7.52
C GLY A 247 29.89 14.84 -8.31
N LYS A 248 29.65 14.27 -9.51
CA LYS A 248 30.53 14.29 -10.72
C LYS A 248 30.39 13.08 -11.65
N LYS A 249 29.31 12.30 -11.60
CA LYS A 249 28.78 11.86 -12.90
C LYS A 249 28.12 13.09 -13.49
N LYS A 250 28.90 13.84 -14.29
CA LYS A 250 28.39 14.88 -15.20
C LYS A 250 27.05 14.36 -15.70
N PRO A 251 25.94 15.08 -15.48
CA PRO A 251 24.71 14.61 -16.06
C PRO A 251 25.01 14.46 -17.55
N LYS A 252 24.61 13.33 -18.16
CA LYS A 252 24.41 13.29 -19.61
C LYS A 252 23.22 14.22 -19.92
N ILE A 253 23.28 15.48 -19.50
CA ILE A 253 22.85 16.57 -20.37
C ILE A 253 23.80 16.34 -21.55
N ALA A 254 23.24 15.96 -22.70
CA ALA A 254 24.00 16.05 -23.94
C ALA A 254 24.73 17.41 -23.86
N PRO A 255 26.07 17.47 -24.03
CA PRO A 255 26.76 18.76 -24.04
C PRO A 255 25.92 19.69 -24.90
N PRO A 256 25.66 20.97 -24.52
CA PRO A 256 24.75 21.84 -25.25
C PRO A 256 25.09 21.71 -26.72
N MET A 257 24.31 20.89 -27.42
CA MET A 257 24.67 20.51 -28.76
C MET A 257 24.35 21.77 -29.50
N SER A 258 25.39 22.38 -30.07
CA SER A 258 25.16 23.43 -31.04
C SER A 258 24.09 22.92 -32.00
N VAL A 259 23.15 23.76 -32.40
CA VAL A 259 22.07 23.39 -33.34
C VAL A 259 22.62 22.59 -34.54
N TYR A 260 23.86 22.88 -34.91
CA TYR A 260 24.67 22.16 -35.90
C TYR A 260 24.86 20.66 -35.61
N SER A 261 25.27 20.28 -34.39
CA SER A 261 25.49 18.88 -34.01
C SER A 261 24.18 18.09 -33.89
N HIS A 262 23.09 18.76 -33.51
CA HIS A 262 21.76 18.16 -33.55
C HIS A 262 21.26 17.95 -34.99
N MET A 263 21.52 18.91 -35.89
CA MET A 263 21.19 18.76 -37.30
C MET A 263 22.02 17.68 -37.98
N GLU A 264 23.31 17.57 -37.69
CA GLU A 264 24.17 16.53 -38.27
C GLU A 264 23.69 15.11 -37.93
N ILE A 265 23.22 14.89 -36.70
CA ILE A 265 22.63 13.61 -36.28
C ILE A 265 21.33 13.34 -37.04
N ILE A 266 20.47 14.35 -37.21
CA ILE A 266 19.22 14.21 -37.97
C ILE A 266 19.52 13.92 -39.45
N THR A 267 20.48 14.62 -40.06
CA THR A 267 20.89 14.39 -41.45
C THR A 267 21.42 12.98 -41.65
N LYS A 268 22.27 12.49 -40.74
CA LYS A 268 22.78 11.09 -40.80
C LYS A 268 21.67 10.06 -40.68
N ILE A 269 20.69 10.27 -39.79
CA ILE A 269 19.53 9.37 -39.67
C ILE A 269 18.72 9.38 -40.96
N TRP A 270 18.49 10.56 -41.54
CA TRP A 270 17.69 10.70 -42.76
C TRP A 270 18.37 10.10 -43.99
N GLU A 271 19.68 10.25 -44.13
CA GLU A 271 20.47 9.62 -45.19
C GLU A 271 20.49 8.09 -45.05
N THR A 272 20.58 7.59 -43.81
CA THR A 272 20.56 6.15 -43.52
C THR A 272 19.20 5.52 -43.84
N GLU A 273 18.09 6.20 -43.52
CA GLU A 273 16.74 5.76 -43.93
C GLU A 273 16.56 5.79 -45.45
N ARG A 274 17.11 6.80 -46.13
CA ARG A 274 17.00 6.92 -47.59
C ARG A 274 17.75 5.79 -48.32
N GLN A 275 18.90 5.35 -47.77
CA GLN A 275 19.66 4.22 -48.27
C GLN A 275 18.96 2.87 -48.04
N MET A 276 18.21 2.71 -46.95
CA MET A 276 17.42 1.49 -46.70
C MET A 276 16.19 1.37 -47.60
N ILE A 277 15.68 2.48 -48.15
CA ILE A 277 14.52 2.48 -49.07
C ILE A 277 14.96 2.27 -50.53
N SER A 278 16.23 2.47 -50.85
CA SER A 278 16.79 2.27 -52.20
C SER A 278 17.33 0.85 -52.47
N VAL A 279 17.09 -0.10 -51.57
CA VAL A 279 17.38 -1.53 -51.71
C VAL A 279 16.05 -2.29 -51.74
#